data_AF-A0A3C1X769-F1
#
_entry.id   AF-A0A3C1X769-F1
#
_cell.length_a   1.000
_cell.length_b   1.000
_cell.length_c   1.000
_cell.angle_alpha   90.00
_cell.angle_beta   90.00
_cell.angle_gamma   90.00
#
_symmetry.space_group_name_H-M   'P 1'
#
loop_
_entity.id
_entity.type
_entity.pdbx_description
1 polymer ?
#
loop_
_entity_poly.entity_id
_entity_poly.type
_entity_poly.pdbx_seq_one_letter_code
_entity_poly.pdbx_strand_id
1 'polypeptide(L)'
;MGQMKTGRSSWWNLVTFLSLIGLSLLSSASVKAQEWARFRGVNGGGQSSVGDLPTRWSESENLVWKLDLPGEGSSSPVIGGDRIFVTCSSAPAGDRRFPKRLLVCVDAVNGKVL
;
A
#
# COMPACT_ATOMS: atom_id res chain seq x y z
N MET A 1 -42.17 27.03 48.13
CA MET A 1 -41.80 27.40 46.74
C MET A 1 -40.68 26.46 46.28
N GLY A 2 -41.02 25.27 45.76
CA GLY A 2 -40.03 24.25 45.38
C GLY A 2 -39.75 24.30 43.88
N GLN A 3 -38.49 24.53 43.50
CA GLN A 3 -38.05 24.62 42.11
C GLN A 3 -37.89 23.22 41.51
N MET A 4 -38.66 22.94 40.46
CA MET A 4 -38.67 21.67 39.73
C MET A 4 -37.44 21.63 38.79
N LYS A 5 -36.45 20.81 39.11
CA LYS A 5 -35.25 20.61 38.26
C LYS A 5 -35.57 19.66 37.13
N THR A 6 -35.80 20.20 35.94
CA THR A 6 -36.09 19.41 34.72
C THR A 6 -34.84 18.65 34.23
N GLY A 7 -35.01 17.34 33.98
CA GLY A 7 -33.98 16.38 33.54
C GLY A 7 -33.53 16.56 32.10
N ARG A 8 -32.92 17.72 31.79
CA ARG A 8 -32.52 18.08 30.42
C ARG A 8 -31.24 17.36 29.97
N SER A 9 -30.35 16.91 30.86
CA SER A 9 -28.96 16.53 30.52
C SER A 9 -28.79 15.20 29.77
N SER A 10 -29.63 14.20 30.01
CA SER A 10 -29.45 12.85 29.44
C SER A 10 -29.65 12.77 27.92
N TRP A 11 -30.57 13.57 27.38
CA TRP A 11 -30.85 13.61 25.94
C TRP A 11 -29.72 14.29 25.14
N TRP A 12 -29.12 15.35 25.68
CA TRP A 12 -27.97 16.00 25.04
C TRP A 12 -26.74 15.08 25.04
N ASN A 13 -26.47 14.37 26.13
CA ASN A 13 -25.36 13.42 26.19
C ASN A 13 -25.51 12.30 25.15
N LEU A 14 -26.73 11.77 24.96
CA LEU A 14 -26.98 10.74 23.95
C LEU A 14 -26.82 11.28 22.52
N VAL A 15 -27.33 12.49 22.25
CA VAL A 15 -27.18 13.14 20.95
C VAL A 15 -25.71 13.42 20.66
N THR A 16 -24.95 13.95 21.62
CA THR A 16 -23.51 14.19 21.48
C THR A 16 -22.75 12.88 21.26
N PHE A 17 -23.07 11.81 21.98
CA PHE A 17 -22.41 10.51 21.83
C PHE A 17 -22.67 9.89 20.45
N LEU A 18 -23.92 9.95 19.97
CA LEU A 18 -24.29 9.50 18.62
C LEU A 18 -23.66 10.36 17.52
N SER A 19 -23.56 11.68 17.72
CA SER A 19 -22.84 12.57 16.80
C SER A 19 -21.34 12.27 16.74
N LEU A 20 -20.69 11.94 17.86
CA LEU A 20 -19.27 11.57 17.91
C LEU A 20 -19.01 10.23 17.21
N ILE A 21 -19.88 9.23 17.41
CA ILE A 21 -19.79 7.94 16.71
C ILE A 21 -19.99 8.14 15.20
N GLY A 22 -21.01 8.92 14.81
CA GLY A 22 -21.25 9.27 13.41
C GLY A 22 -20.04 9.94 12.77
N LEU A 23 -19.43 10.93 13.44
CA LEU A 23 -18.26 11.64 12.93
C LEU A 23 -17.01 10.74 12.82
N SER A 24 -16.84 9.79 13.75
CA SER A 24 -15.74 8.81 13.69
C SER A 24 -15.88 7.84 12.51
N LEU A 25 -17.11 7.48 12.11
CA LEU A 25 -17.34 6.56 10.99
C LEU A 25 -17.09 7.21 9.63
N LEU A 26 -17.22 8.54 9.52
CA LEU A 26 -16.91 9.28 8.29
C LEU A 26 -15.40 9.45 8.02
N SER A 27 -14.52 9.14 8.98
CA SER A 27 -13.08 9.43 8.88
C SER A 27 -12.25 8.33 8.19
N SER A 28 -12.88 7.32 7.59
CA SER A 28 -12.17 6.27 6.84
C SER A 28 -11.80 6.73 5.43
N ALA A 29 -10.99 7.78 5.30
CA ALA A 29 -10.37 8.11 4.03
C ALA A 29 -9.30 7.05 3.71
N SER A 30 -9.59 6.17 2.76
CA SER A 30 -8.59 5.24 2.23
C SER A 30 -7.52 6.04 1.49
N VAL A 31 -6.34 6.22 2.10
CA VAL A 31 -5.18 6.73 1.39
C VAL A 31 -4.78 5.68 0.36
N LYS A 32 -4.99 5.98 -0.92
CA LYS A 32 -4.52 5.12 -2.01
C LYS A 32 -3.09 5.48 -2.32
N ALA A 33 -2.22 4.48 -2.38
CA ALA A 33 -0.87 4.66 -2.89
C ALA A 33 -0.92 5.14 -4.34
N GLN A 34 0.14 5.85 -4.77
CA GLN A 34 0.26 6.32 -6.14
C GLN A 34 0.43 5.13 -7.09
N GLU A 35 -0.41 5.05 -8.12
CA GLU A 35 -0.29 4.07 -9.20
C GLU A 35 1.00 4.26 -10.00
N TRP A 36 1.61 3.16 -10.46
CA TRP A 36 2.86 3.17 -11.22
C TRP A 36 2.77 2.20 -12.40
N ALA A 37 1.82 2.45 -13.30
CA ALA A 37 1.43 1.52 -14.37
C ALA A 37 2.48 1.26 -15.49
N ARG A 38 3.64 1.92 -15.46
CA ARG A 38 4.62 1.88 -16.57
C ARG A 38 6.06 2.18 -16.14
N PHE A 39 7.00 1.95 -17.06
CA PHE A 39 8.40 2.38 -16.87
C PHE A 39 8.44 3.89 -16.57
N ARG A 40 9.12 4.25 -15.48
CA ARG A 40 9.19 5.63 -14.94
C ARG A 40 7.82 6.22 -14.52
N GLY A 41 6.80 5.41 -14.31
CA GLY A 41 5.59 5.82 -13.58
C GLY A 41 4.74 6.83 -14.31
N VAL A 42 4.12 7.73 -13.54
CA VAL A 42 3.19 8.75 -14.03
C VAL A 42 3.87 9.58 -15.12
N ASN A 43 3.26 9.62 -16.30
CA ASN A 43 3.76 10.32 -17.48
C ASN A 43 5.18 9.92 -17.94
N GLY A 44 5.76 8.83 -17.41
CA GLY A 44 7.13 8.39 -17.72
C GLY A 44 8.23 9.30 -17.15
N GLY A 45 7.91 10.16 -16.17
CA GLY A 45 8.84 11.15 -15.63
C GLY A 45 9.84 10.61 -14.60
N GLY A 46 9.55 9.47 -13.97
CA GLY A 46 10.39 8.85 -12.95
C GLY A 46 10.32 9.56 -11.61
N GLN A 47 9.24 10.31 -11.36
CA GLN A 47 9.06 11.13 -10.17
C GLN A 47 7.84 10.65 -9.38
N SER A 48 8.00 10.55 -8.06
CA SER A 48 6.92 10.31 -7.11
C SER A 48 6.43 11.64 -6.54
N SER A 49 5.14 11.73 -6.22
CA SER A 49 4.61 12.86 -5.44
C SER A 49 4.89 12.71 -3.94
N VAL A 50 5.33 11.52 -3.49
CA VAL A 50 5.64 11.21 -2.09
C VAL A 50 6.98 11.84 -1.71
N GLY A 51 6.96 12.68 -0.67
CA GLY A 51 8.15 13.24 -0.03
C GLY A 51 8.62 12.43 1.19
N ASP A 52 9.66 12.93 1.86
CA ASP A 52 10.18 12.40 3.14
C ASP A 52 10.50 10.90 3.14
N LEU A 53 11.07 10.42 2.03
CA LEU A 53 11.49 9.02 1.91
C LEU A 53 12.77 8.76 2.74
N PRO A 54 12.90 7.57 3.34
CA PRO A 54 14.13 7.20 4.04
C PRO A 54 15.34 7.25 3.10
N THR A 55 16.42 7.90 3.53
CA THR A 55 17.67 8.02 2.76
C THR A 55 18.73 7.00 3.18
N ARG A 56 18.44 6.19 4.20
CA ARG A 56 19.31 5.13 4.73
C ARG A 56 18.57 3.80 4.70
N TRP A 57 19.27 2.76 4.27
CA TRP A 57 18.69 1.42 4.09
C TRP A 57 19.72 0.37 4.48
N SER A 58 19.27 -0.69 5.15
CA SER A 58 20.02 -1.91 5.39
C SER A 58 19.06 -3.09 5.55
N GLU A 59 19.58 -4.32 5.67
CA GLU A 59 18.76 -5.50 6.00
C GLU A 59 18.01 -5.34 7.34
N SER A 60 18.43 -4.41 8.21
CA SER A 60 17.79 -4.12 9.50
C SER A 60 17.17 -2.71 9.62
N GLU A 61 17.33 -1.84 8.61
CA GLU A 61 16.91 -0.43 8.67
C GLU A 61 16.09 -0.09 7.42
N ASN A 62 14.85 0.37 7.62
CA ASN A 62 13.90 0.84 6.60
C ASN A 62 13.51 -0.19 5.51
N LEU A 63 14.06 -1.41 5.50
CA LEU A 63 13.62 -2.51 4.63
C LEU A 63 12.32 -3.13 5.15
N VAL A 64 11.22 -2.99 4.39
CA VAL A 64 9.90 -3.56 4.77
C VAL A 64 9.83 -5.05 4.46
N TRP A 65 10.25 -5.44 3.25
CA TRP A 65 10.30 -6.83 2.80
C TRP A 65 11.28 -6.98 1.63
N LYS A 66 11.69 -8.22 1.39
CA LYS A 66 12.53 -8.64 0.26
C LYS A 66 11.99 -9.96 -0.26
N LEU A 67 12.06 -10.14 -1.59
CA LEU A 67 11.55 -11.33 -2.28
C LEU A 67 12.62 -11.87 -3.22
N ASP A 68 12.94 -13.16 -3.08
CA ASP A 68 13.72 -13.89 -4.07
C ASP A 68 12.84 -14.21 -5.27
N LEU A 69 13.27 -13.76 -6.46
CA LEU A 69 12.54 -14.03 -7.70
C LEU A 69 12.87 -15.43 -8.23
N PRO A 70 11.93 -16.10 -8.91
CA PRO A 70 12.13 -17.44 -9.51
C PRO A 70 13.01 -17.42 -10.78
N GLY A 71 13.85 -16.40 -10.94
CA GLY A 71 14.69 -16.16 -12.11
C GLY A 71 15.38 -14.80 -12.06
N GLU A 72 16.22 -14.53 -13.06
CA GLU A 72 16.93 -13.26 -13.20
C GLU A 72 15.94 -12.13 -13.53
N GLY A 73 15.90 -11.09 -12.70
CA GLY A 73 15.03 -9.92 -12.91
C GLY A 73 15.53 -9.05 -14.07
N SER A 74 14.61 -8.59 -14.94
CA SER A 74 14.96 -7.79 -16.13
C SER A 74 14.10 -6.55 -16.35
N SER A 75 13.24 -6.19 -15.41
CA SER A 75 12.27 -5.09 -15.57
C SER A 75 12.22 -4.17 -14.36
N SER A 76 11.70 -2.96 -14.56
CA SER A 76 11.20 -2.14 -13.46
C SER A 76 9.84 -2.67 -12.96
N PRO A 77 9.53 -2.52 -11.66
CA PRO A 77 8.21 -2.87 -11.14
C PRO A 77 7.13 -1.95 -11.70
N VAL A 78 5.94 -2.52 -11.90
CA VAL A 78 4.69 -1.80 -12.17
C VAL A 78 3.77 -1.99 -10.97
N ILE A 79 3.14 -0.90 -10.51
CA ILE A 79 2.22 -0.91 -9.36
C ILE A 79 0.81 -0.64 -9.85
N GLY A 80 -0.10 -1.53 -9.45
CA GLY A 80 -1.53 -1.53 -9.75
C GLY A 80 -2.34 -1.80 -8.49
N GLY A 81 -2.85 -0.76 -7.81
CA GLY A 81 -3.41 -0.90 -6.47
C GLY A 81 -2.39 -1.50 -5.48
N ASP A 82 -2.80 -2.52 -4.74
CA ASP A 82 -1.92 -3.22 -3.77
C ASP A 82 -1.08 -4.34 -4.41
N ARG A 83 -0.85 -4.28 -5.73
CA ARG A 83 -0.12 -5.31 -6.48
C ARG A 83 1.09 -4.73 -7.19
N ILE A 84 2.20 -5.43 -7.09
CA ILE A 84 3.44 -5.17 -7.82
C ILE A 84 3.61 -6.26 -8.87
N PHE A 85 3.93 -5.86 -10.09
CA PHE A 85 4.19 -6.76 -11.21
C PHE A 85 5.63 -6.59 -11.67
N VAL A 86 6.35 -7.71 -11.78
CA VAL A 86 7.71 -7.75 -12.34
C VAL A 86 7.84 -8.91 -13.32
N THR A 87 8.77 -8.78 -14.25
CA THR A 87 9.15 -9.88 -15.14
C THR A 87 10.54 -10.39 -14.78
N CYS A 88 10.69 -11.71 -14.80
CA CYS A 88 11.98 -12.37 -14.67
C CYS A 88 12.16 -13.44 -15.74
N SER A 89 13.40 -13.87 -15.92
CA SER A 89 13.80 -14.90 -16.85
C SER A 89 14.31 -16.11 -16.08
N SER A 90 13.71 -17.27 -16.32
CA SER A 90 14.15 -18.54 -15.75
C SER A 90 14.69 -19.42 -16.87
N ALA A 91 15.86 -20.02 -16.65
CA ALA A 91 16.44 -21.00 -17.55
C ALA A 91 16.71 -22.28 -16.75
N PRO A 92 16.49 -23.48 -17.33
CA PRO A 92 16.97 -24.71 -16.73
C PRO A 92 18.47 -24.61 -16.43
N ALA A 93 18.92 -25.18 -15.31
CA ALA A 93 20.31 -25.10 -14.90
C ALA A 93 21.23 -25.60 -16.02
N GLY A 94 22.10 -24.70 -16.52
CA GLY A 94 23.06 -25.01 -17.58
C GLY A 94 22.59 -24.80 -19.03
N ASP A 95 21.32 -24.46 -19.29
CA ASP A 95 20.84 -24.17 -20.65
C ASP A 95 20.13 -22.82 -20.77
N ARG A 96 20.89 -21.79 -21.15
CA ARG A 96 20.41 -20.42 -21.38
C ARG A 96 19.81 -20.19 -22.78
N ARG A 97 19.75 -21.22 -23.65
CA ARG A 97 19.32 -21.03 -25.05
C ARG A 97 17.82 -20.80 -25.19
N PHE A 98 17.03 -21.28 -24.21
CA PHE A 98 15.58 -21.17 -24.22
C PHE A 98 15.06 -20.64 -22.88
N PRO A 99 15.31 -19.36 -22.54
CA PRO A 99 14.80 -18.78 -21.31
C PRO A 99 13.27 -18.69 -21.35
N LYS A 100 12.64 -19.01 -20.23
CA LYS A 100 11.22 -18.74 -20.00
C LYS A 100 11.07 -17.35 -19.37
N ARG A 101 10.25 -16.51 -19.98
CA ARG A 101 9.82 -15.25 -19.35
C ARG A 101 8.66 -15.53 -18.42
N LEU A 102 8.80 -15.10 -17.17
CA LEU A 102 7.79 -15.19 -16.13
C LEU A 102 7.24 -13.79 -15.84
N LEU A 103 5.94 -13.71 -15.56
CA LEU A 103 5.30 -12.56 -14.93
C LEU A 103 5.02 -12.94 -13.48
N VAL A 104 5.53 -12.16 -12.54
CA VAL A 104 5.34 -12.37 -11.10
C VAL A 104 4.45 -11.26 -10.57
N CYS A 105 3.35 -11.64 -9.92
CA CYS A 105 2.49 -10.74 -9.16
C CYS A 105 2.85 -10.84 -7.68
N VAL A 106 3.01 -9.72 -7.01
CA VAL A 106 3.43 -9.63 -5.61
C VAL A 106 2.48 -8.70 -4.87
N ASP A 107 2.08 -9.07 -3.66
CA ASP A 107 1.37 -8.20 -2.73
C ASP A 107 2.30 -7.06 -2.27
N ALA A 108 1.90 -5.81 -2.50
CA ALA A 108 2.72 -4.64 -2.22
C ALA A 108 2.98 -4.42 -0.73
N VAL A 109 2.09 -4.91 0.14
CA VAL A 109 2.14 -4.67 1.58
C VAL A 109 3.11 -5.64 2.25
N ASN A 110 3.08 -6.92 1.86
CA ASN A 110 3.80 -7.98 2.56
C ASN A 110 4.81 -8.76 1.71
N GLY A 111 4.94 -8.45 0.41
CA GLY A 111 5.94 -9.06 -0.47
C GLY A 111 5.65 -10.51 -0.87
N LYS A 112 4.47 -11.06 -0.58
CA LYS A 112 4.09 -12.42 -0.98
C LYS A 112 3.75 -12.48 -2.46
N VAL A 113 4.19 -13.54 -3.14
CA VAL A 113 3.76 -13.86 -4.50
C VAL A 113 2.28 -14.27 -4.48
N LEU A 114 1.50 -13.75 -5.44
CA LEU A 114 0.06 -13.98 -5.61
C LEU A 114 -0.26 -14.87 -6.81
#